data_AF-H0XRJ9-F1
#
_entry.id   AF-H0XRJ9-F1
#
_cell.length_a   1.000
_cell.length_b   1.000
_cell.length_c   1.000
_cell.angle_alpha   90.00
_cell.angle_beta   90.00
_cell.angle_gamma   90.00
#
_symmetry.space_group_name_H-M   'P 1'
#
loop_
_entity.id
_entity.type
_entity.pdbx_description
1 polymer ?
#
loop_
_entity_poly.entity_id
_entity_poly.type
_entity_poly.pdbx_seq_one_letter_code
_entity_poly.pdbx_strand_id
1 'polypeptide(L)'
;MNSELVYIIGSYLKPSERVFHHSPRMTCQPVNLDVTSAKVVHSPNSQALLFTLKTAQEKILHLELERTQAEDNLNALSKEAAQYKKALESETNERNLAHEELVKQKKDTSIQLSSAQSRCTLLEKQLEHTRMVLSGEQGKNMILEQQAQLQREKEQDQMKLHVKLEKLDALEECFGLTTQKTAEDKIKHLEEKLKEEEHQHKLFQDKASELQTGLEISSILMPSVSNPKHSKEKKASSKKTQYLKRTLWHIYSKFGALPLVTEKMKQHGGLHSPQKPSEVTEPTCLYKPIGETSQNKAVLLGSESISICDNASELLMAVQDELVPMTMEHQELLKQMKETESYSVCDDVECELE
;
A
#
# COMPACT_ATOMS: atom_id res chain seq x y z
N MET A 1 -13.63 -33.57 39.90
CA MET A 1 -13.08 -34.93 39.96
C MET A 1 -11.57 -34.80 40.14
N ASN A 2 -11.04 -35.56 41.10
CA ASN A 2 -9.63 -35.87 41.35
C ASN A 2 -8.81 -34.75 42.04
N SER A 3 -8.11 -34.95 43.14
CA SER A 3 -7.96 -36.10 44.05
C SER A 3 -7.46 -35.59 45.38
N GLU A 4 -7.98 -36.17 46.46
CA GLU A 4 -7.37 -36.18 47.79
C GLU A 4 -5.92 -36.68 47.69
N LEU A 5 -5.00 -35.97 48.34
CA LEU A 5 -3.77 -36.57 48.84
C LEU A 5 -3.53 -36.06 50.26
N VAL A 6 -4.00 -36.92 51.16
CA VAL A 6 -3.72 -36.97 52.59
C VAL A 6 -2.21 -37.04 52.80
N TYR A 7 -1.66 -36.11 53.60
CA TYR A 7 -0.38 -36.32 54.27
C TYR A 7 -0.60 -36.23 55.78
N ILE A 8 -0.78 -37.39 56.39
CA ILE A 8 -0.64 -37.64 57.82
C ILE A 8 0.86 -37.76 58.09
N ILE A 9 1.42 -36.92 58.97
CA ILE A 9 2.62 -37.25 59.76
C ILE A 9 2.74 -36.29 60.95
N GLY A 10 2.89 -36.87 62.14
CA GLY A 10 3.68 -36.28 63.21
C GLY A 10 2.91 -35.47 64.26
N SER A 11 2.02 -36.12 65.01
CA SER A 11 1.62 -35.64 66.35
C SER A 11 2.83 -35.63 67.29
N TYR A 12 3.55 -34.51 67.35
CA TYR A 12 4.54 -34.29 68.40
C TYR A 12 3.81 -33.94 69.70
N LEU A 13 4.10 -34.75 70.70
CA LEU A 13 3.70 -34.57 72.09
C LEU A 13 3.90 -33.12 72.52
N LYS A 14 2.78 -32.51 72.92
CA LYS A 14 2.68 -31.31 73.74
C LYS A 14 3.74 -31.35 74.85
N PRO A 15 4.68 -30.39 74.95
CA PRO A 15 5.42 -30.23 76.18
C PRO A 15 4.42 -29.78 77.23
N SER A 16 4.23 -30.57 78.28
CA SER A 16 3.38 -30.21 79.43
C SER A 16 3.70 -28.78 79.88
N GLU A 17 2.66 -27.96 80.02
CA GLU A 17 2.70 -26.71 80.77
C GLU A 17 3.17 -27.03 82.19
N ARG A 18 4.48 -26.92 82.42
CA ARG A 18 5.01 -26.82 83.78
C ARG A 18 4.67 -25.42 84.24
N VAL A 19 3.58 -25.35 84.98
CA VAL A 19 3.23 -24.23 85.86
C VAL A 19 4.51 -23.86 86.62
N PHE A 20 5.08 -22.71 86.31
CA PHE A 20 6.19 -22.16 87.07
C PHE A 20 5.69 -21.90 88.49
N HIS A 21 5.98 -22.81 89.40
CA HIS A 21 5.97 -22.48 90.81
C HIS A 21 7.12 -21.49 91.03
N HIS A 22 6.78 -20.22 91.16
CA HIS A 22 7.67 -19.20 91.70
C HIS A 22 8.09 -19.67 93.10
N SER A 23 9.27 -20.31 93.19
CA SER A 23 9.94 -20.47 94.47
C SER A 23 10.43 -19.08 94.88
N PRO A 24 10.08 -18.56 96.07
CA PRO A 24 10.63 -17.29 96.50
C PRO A 24 12.15 -17.46 96.59
N ARG A 25 12.84 -16.65 95.80
CA ARG A 25 14.29 -16.42 95.83
C ARG A 25 14.71 -16.28 97.29
N MET A 26 15.24 -17.36 97.86
CA MET A 26 15.89 -17.32 99.17
C MET A 26 17.16 -16.51 98.98
N THR A 27 17.09 -15.25 99.40
CA THR A 27 18.26 -14.45 99.70
C THR A 27 19.05 -15.21 100.76
N CYS A 28 20.12 -15.90 100.36
CA CYS A 28 21.12 -16.41 101.28
C CYS A 28 21.81 -15.21 101.93
N GLN A 29 21.22 -14.69 103.01
CA GLN A 29 21.99 -13.93 103.98
C GLN A 29 22.99 -14.88 104.62
N PRO A 30 24.27 -14.49 104.77
CA PRO A 30 25.19 -15.26 105.59
C PRO A 30 24.72 -15.08 107.05
N VAL A 31 23.99 -16.06 107.56
CA VAL A 31 23.79 -16.18 109.00
C VAL A 31 25.16 -16.51 109.57
N ASN A 32 25.79 -15.53 110.21
CA ASN A 32 26.95 -15.73 111.06
C ASN A 32 26.53 -16.70 112.17
N LEU A 33 26.76 -17.98 111.93
CA LEU A 33 26.70 -18.99 112.96
C LEU A 33 28.04 -18.88 113.69
N ASP A 34 28.05 -18.08 114.76
CA ASP A 34 29.09 -18.13 115.78
C ASP A 34 29.11 -19.56 116.35
N VAL A 35 29.96 -20.39 115.76
CA VAL A 35 30.26 -21.73 116.26
C VAL A 35 31.22 -21.55 117.42
N THR A 36 30.66 -21.65 118.62
CA THR A 36 31.40 -21.91 119.85
C THR A 36 32.35 -23.09 119.63
N SER A 37 33.64 -22.81 119.84
CA SER A 37 34.79 -23.71 119.72
C SER A 37 34.56 -25.09 120.35
N ALA A 38 34.20 -26.07 119.51
CA ALA A 38 34.36 -27.48 119.83
C ALA A 38 35.77 -27.92 119.41
N LYS A 39 36.60 -28.16 120.42
CA LYS A 39 37.96 -28.73 120.42
C LYS A 39 38.22 -29.65 119.22
N VAL A 40 38.94 -29.13 118.23
CA VAL A 40 39.38 -29.85 117.04
C VAL A 40 40.39 -30.93 117.46
N VAL A 41 40.00 -32.19 117.38
CA VAL A 41 40.94 -33.31 117.39
C VAL A 41 41.58 -33.34 116.00
N HIS A 42 42.78 -32.77 115.90
CA HIS A 42 43.59 -32.75 114.68
C HIS A 42 44.13 -34.16 114.40
N SER A 43 43.38 -34.95 113.64
CA SER A 43 43.86 -36.14 112.95
C SER A 43 44.09 -35.78 111.48
N PRO A 44 45.19 -36.20 110.83
CA PRO A 44 45.42 -35.92 109.41
C PRO A 44 44.24 -36.30 108.48
N ASN A 45 43.47 -37.33 108.85
CA ASN A 45 42.28 -37.75 108.10
C ASN A 45 41.10 -36.78 108.20
N SER A 46 40.87 -36.13 109.35
CA SER A 46 39.75 -35.17 109.48
C SER A 46 40.03 -33.89 108.70
N GLN A 47 41.30 -33.47 108.63
CA GLN A 47 41.72 -32.32 107.84
C GLN A 47 41.60 -32.57 106.32
N ALA A 48 41.97 -33.76 105.84
CA ALA A 48 41.78 -34.15 104.45
C ALA A 48 40.29 -34.19 104.05
N LEU A 49 39.43 -34.74 104.91
CA LEU A 49 37.99 -34.78 104.68
C LEU A 49 37.39 -33.36 104.59
N LEU A 50 37.73 -32.49 105.54
CA LEU A 50 37.28 -31.09 105.53
C LEU A 50 37.74 -30.36 104.26
N PHE A 51 38.97 -30.58 103.81
CA PHE A 51 39.47 -30.02 102.56
C PHE A 51 38.64 -30.52 101.36
N THR A 52 38.42 -31.84 101.24
CA THR A 52 37.62 -32.40 100.14
C THR A 52 36.17 -31.90 100.12
N LEU A 53 35.53 -31.75 101.28
CA LEU A 53 34.18 -31.19 101.39
C LEU A 53 34.14 -29.73 100.96
N LYS A 54 35.11 -28.92 101.39
CA LYS A 54 35.20 -27.51 101.00
C LYS A 54 35.40 -27.38 99.49
N THR A 55 36.33 -28.16 98.90
CA THR A 55 36.52 -28.20 97.45
C THR A 55 35.27 -28.64 96.71
N ALA A 56 34.53 -29.63 97.22
CA ALA A 56 33.28 -30.07 96.62
C ALA A 56 32.19 -28.98 96.67
N GLN A 57 32.06 -28.27 97.80
CA GLN A 57 31.14 -27.14 97.94
C GLN A 57 31.48 -25.98 96.99
N GLU A 58 32.77 -25.62 96.88
CA GLU A 58 33.24 -24.61 95.93
C GLU A 58 32.93 -25.01 94.48
N LYS A 59 33.13 -26.29 94.13
CA LYS A 59 32.81 -26.80 92.80
C LYS A 59 31.30 -26.79 92.51
N ILE A 60 30.45 -27.12 93.48
CA ILE A 60 28.99 -27.04 93.33
C ILE A 60 28.57 -25.59 93.05
N LEU A 61 29.07 -24.63 93.85
CA LEU A 61 28.76 -23.20 93.65
C LEU A 61 29.20 -22.71 92.27
N HIS A 62 30.39 -23.12 91.82
CA HIS A 62 30.88 -22.76 90.49
C HIS A 62 29.99 -23.33 89.38
N LEU A 63 29.62 -24.61 89.45
CA LEU A 63 28.73 -25.26 88.48
C LEU A 63 27.33 -24.65 88.48
N GLU A 64 26.80 -24.23 89.63
CA GLU A 64 25.51 -23.56 89.71
C GLU A 64 25.53 -22.19 89.01
N LEU A 65 26.62 -21.44 89.15
CA LEU A 65 26.82 -20.18 88.44
C LEU A 65 26.90 -20.41 86.93
N GLU A 66 27.73 -21.35 86.47
CA GLU A 66 27.85 -21.70 85.05
C GLU A 66 26.51 -22.18 84.47
N ARG A 67 25.74 -22.96 85.23
CA ARG A 67 24.38 -23.38 84.83
C ARG A 67 23.48 -22.16 84.60
N THR A 68 23.45 -21.20 85.54
CA THR A 68 22.63 -19.99 85.38
C THR A 68 23.07 -19.15 84.18
N GLN A 69 24.38 -19.02 83.95
CA GLN A 69 24.91 -18.31 82.79
C GLN A 69 24.54 -19.01 81.47
N ALA A 70 24.64 -20.34 81.42
CA ALA A 70 24.23 -21.12 80.25
C ALA A 70 22.72 -21.00 79.97
N GLU A 71 21.89 -20.97 81.02
CA GLU A 71 20.44 -20.78 80.92
C GLU A 71 20.08 -19.38 80.40
N ASP A 72 20.74 -18.33 80.89
CA ASP A 72 20.57 -16.96 80.39
C ASP A 72 20.99 -16.84 78.91
N ASN A 73 22.11 -17.46 78.53
CA ASN A 73 22.57 -17.51 77.13
C ASN A 73 21.57 -18.25 76.24
N LEU A 74 21.03 -19.39 76.67
CA LEU A 74 20.01 -20.13 75.93
C LEU A 74 18.73 -19.29 75.76
N ASN A 75 18.31 -18.57 76.80
CA ASN A 75 17.16 -17.69 76.75
C ASN A 75 17.37 -16.50 75.80
N ALA A 76 18.59 -15.94 75.74
CA ALA A 76 18.95 -14.89 74.79
C ALA A 76 18.90 -15.40 73.34
N LEU A 77 19.55 -16.55 73.07
CA LEU A 77 19.54 -17.19 71.75
C LEU A 77 18.12 -17.58 71.30
N SER A 78 17.28 -18.06 72.21
CA SER A 78 15.88 -18.39 71.92
C SER A 78 15.08 -17.15 71.48
N LYS A 79 15.28 -16.01 72.15
CA LYS A 79 14.65 -14.73 71.76
C LYS A 79 15.14 -14.26 70.39
N GLU A 80 16.43 -14.36 70.13
CA GLU A 80 17.04 -13.98 68.86
C GLU A 80 16.54 -14.87 67.71
N ALA A 81 16.51 -16.19 67.91
CA ALA A 81 15.95 -17.13 66.94
C ALA A 81 14.46 -16.85 66.64
N ALA A 82 13.66 -16.50 67.66
CA ALA A 82 12.28 -16.10 67.46
C ALA A 82 12.13 -14.79 66.67
N GLN A 83 13.05 -13.84 66.87
CA GLN A 83 13.08 -12.59 66.11
C GLN A 83 13.44 -12.83 64.64
N TYR A 84 14.46 -13.66 64.36
CA TYR A 84 14.82 -14.03 62.99
C TYR A 84 13.68 -14.74 62.27
N LYS A 85 13.01 -15.68 62.94
CA LYS A 85 11.83 -16.35 62.37
C LYS A 85 10.74 -15.34 61.99
N LYS A 86 10.45 -14.38 62.87
CA LYS A 86 9.45 -13.34 62.61
C LYS A 86 9.86 -12.42 61.45
N ALA A 87 11.13 -12.02 61.39
CA ALA A 87 11.65 -11.20 60.30
C ALA A 87 11.54 -11.91 58.94
N LEU A 88 11.89 -13.20 58.89
CA LEU A 88 11.81 -14.01 57.69
C LEU A 88 10.36 -14.20 57.19
N GLU A 89 9.43 -14.42 58.12
CA GLU A 89 8.00 -14.52 57.80
C GLU A 89 7.46 -13.18 57.26
N SER A 90 7.84 -12.07 57.88
CA SER A 90 7.49 -10.72 57.42
C SER A 90 7.99 -10.46 56.00
N GLU A 91 9.27 -10.72 55.73
CA GLU A 91 9.88 -10.53 54.42
C GLU A 91 9.20 -11.40 53.36
N THR A 92 8.84 -12.63 53.72
CA THR A 92 8.13 -13.54 52.81
C THR A 92 6.73 -13.05 52.47
N ASN A 93 6.00 -12.52 53.44
CA ASN A 93 4.68 -11.93 53.20
C ASN A 93 4.78 -10.68 52.32
N GLU A 94 5.77 -9.82 52.55
CA GLU A 94 6.01 -8.63 51.73
C GLU A 94 6.36 -9.00 50.28
N ARG A 95 7.25 -9.98 50.09
CA ARG A 95 7.61 -10.50 48.76
C ARG A 95 6.39 -11.07 48.02
N ASN A 96 5.54 -11.82 48.72
CA ASN A 96 4.32 -12.38 48.14
C ASN A 96 3.33 -11.27 47.72
N LEU A 97 3.16 -10.24 48.55
CA LEU A 97 2.30 -9.10 48.24
C LEU A 97 2.84 -8.30 47.03
N ALA A 98 4.14 -8.03 47.00
CA ALA A 98 4.79 -7.36 45.87
C ALA A 98 4.65 -8.17 44.57
N HIS A 99 4.77 -9.49 44.65
CA HIS A 99 4.55 -10.37 43.51
C HIS A 99 3.09 -10.34 43.02
N GLU A 100 2.12 -10.39 43.93
CA GLU A 100 0.70 -10.30 43.58
C GLU A 100 0.36 -8.97 42.91
N GLU A 101 0.88 -7.86 43.45
CA GLU A 101 0.70 -6.53 42.86
C GLU A 101 1.34 -6.44 41.47
N LEU A 102 2.56 -6.96 41.29
CA LEU A 102 3.22 -7.02 39.98
C LEU A 102 2.41 -7.84 38.97
N VAL A 103 1.87 -8.99 39.38
CA VAL A 103 1.01 -9.83 38.53
C VAL A 103 -0.27 -9.08 38.15
N LYS A 104 -0.87 -8.33 39.08
CA LYS A 104 -2.04 -7.49 38.81
C LYS A 104 -1.71 -6.38 37.81
N GLN A 105 -0.65 -5.63 38.04
CA GLN A 105 -0.18 -4.58 37.13
C GLN A 105 0.10 -5.15 35.73
N LYS A 106 0.77 -6.30 35.62
CA LYS A 106 1.02 -6.99 34.35
C LYS A 106 -0.28 -7.32 33.61
N LYS A 107 -1.31 -7.81 34.31
CA LYS A 107 -2.62 -8.08 33.71
C LYS A 107 -3.30 -6.81 33.21
N ASP A 108 -3.29 -5.75 34.00
CA ASP A 108 -3.89 -4.46 33.64
C ASP A 108 -3.20 -3.85 32.41
N THR A 109 -1.86 -3.84 32.38
CA THR A 109 -1.08 -3.41 31.22
C THR A 109 -1.36 -4.28 29.99
N SER A 110 -1.49 -5.59 30.15
CA SER A 110 -1.83 -6.49 29.04
C SER A 110 -3.20 -6.18 28.45
N ILE A 111 -4.20 -5.85 29.28
CA ILE A 111 -5.54 -5.45 28.81
C ILE A 111 -5.46 -4.12 28.06
N GLN A 112 -4.71 -3.14 28.60
CA GLN A 112 -4.51 -1.85 27.93
C GLN A 112 -3.81 -2.01 26.58
N LEU A 113 -2.78 -2.85 26.49
CA LEU A 113 -2.06 -3.13 25.25
C LEU A 113 -2.98 -3.79 24.21
N SER A 114 -3.76 -4.79 24.62
CA SER A 114 -4.77 -5.43 23.78
C SER A 114 -5.81 -4.42 23.24
N SER A 115 -6.31 -3.53 24.11
CA SER A 115 -7.27 -2.49 23.72
C SER A 115 -6.65 -1.49 22.74
N ALA A 116 -5.42 -1.04 23.01
CA ALA A 116 -4.68 -0.14 22.13
C ALA A 116 -4.42 -0.77 20.76
N GLN A 117 -3.99 -2.04 20.73
CA GLN A 117 -3.77 -2.80 19.51
C GLN A 117 -5.07 -2.90 18.69
N SER A 118 -6.19 -3.25 19.32
CA SER A 118 -7.51 -3.28 18.65
C SER A 118 -7.85 -1.92 18.03
N ARG A 119 -7.65 -0.81 18.77
CA ARG A 119 -7.86 0.55 18.25
C ARG A 119 -6.96 0.86 17.06
N CYS A 120 -5.68 0.49 17.09
CA CYS A 120 -4.77 0.67 15.96
C CYS A 120 -5.24 -0.10 14.73
N THR A 121 -5.61 -1.38 14.88
CA THR A 121 -6.09 -2.18 13.74
C THR A 121 -7.37 -1.61 13.12
N LEU A 122 -8.24 -0.97 13.91
CA LEU A 122 -9.43 -0.29 13.39
C LEU A 122 -9.05 0.96 12.58
N LEU A 123 -8.12 1.77 13.09
CA LEU A 123 -7.64 2.96 12.40
C LEU A 123 -6.91 2.60 11.10
N GLU A 124 -6.13 1.52 11.09
CA GLU A 124 -5.49 0.99 9.88
C GLU A 124 -6.52 0.62 8.81
N LYS A 125 -7.61 -0.07 9.19
CA LYS A 125 -8.71 -0.39 8.28
C LYS A 125 -9.40 0.87 7.73
N GLN A 126 -9.59 1.89 8.57
CA GLN A 126 -10.18 3.16 8.14
C GLN A 126 -9.27 3.93 7.18
N LEU A 127 -7.97 3.93 7.43
CA LEU A 127 -6.97 4.53 6.53
C LEU A 127 -6.93 3.80 5.19
N GLU A 128 -6.99 2.47 5.19
CA GLU A 128 -7.00 1.68 3.96
C GLU A 128 -8.27 1.93 3.14
N HIS A 129 -9.43 1.99 3.79
CA HIS A 129 -10.67 2.37 3.11
C HIS A 129 -10.58 3.76 2.47
N THR A 130 -10.08 4.75 3.20
CA THR A 130 -9.91 6.12 2.67
C THR A 130 -8.92 6.14 1.49
N ARG A 131 -7.80 5.40 1.59
CA ARG A 131 -6.84 5.25 0.48
C ARG A 131 -7.48 4.64 -0.76
N MET A 132 -8.28 3.58 -0.60
CA MET A 132 -8.99 2.93 -1.69
C MET A 132 -9.99 3.88 -2.37
N VAL A 133 -10.77 4.62 -1.58
CA VAL A 133 -11.73 5.61 -2.10
C VAL A 133 -11.02 6.72 -2.86
N LEU A 134 -9.97 7.30 -2.28
CA LEU A 134 -9.20 8.38 -2.91
C LEU A 134 -8.54 7.90 -4.21
N SER A 135 -7.95 6.70 -4.21
CA SER A 135 -7.34 6.12 -5.41
C SER A 135 -8.39 5.88 -6.52
N GLY A 136 -9.58 5.41 -6.15
CA GLY A 136 -10.69 5.27 -7.09
C GLY A 136 -11.18 6.61 -7.65
N GLU A 137 -11.17 7.67 -6.86
CA GLU A 137 -11.50 9.03 -7.30
C GLU A 137 -10.43 9.61 -8.23
N GLN A 138 -9.15 9.43 -7.90
CA GLN A 138 -8.02 9.80 -8.77
C GLN A 138 -8.10 9.11 -10.13
N GLY A 139 -8.38 7.80 -10.16
CA GLY A 139 -8.58 7.07 -11.41
C GLY A 139 -9.72 7.61 -12.27
N LYS A 140 -10.85 7.99 -11.66
CA LYS A 140 -11.96 8.64 -12.38
C LYS A 140 -11.56 10.00 -12.94
N ASN A 141 -10.84 10.82 -12.18
CA ASN A 141 -10.36 12.12 -12.63
C ASN A 141 -9.40 12.00 -13.81
N MET A 142 -8.47 11.03 -13.78
CA MET A 142 -7.57 10.75 -14.90
C MET A 142 -8.35 10.37 -16.18
N ILE A 143 -9.39 9.55 -16.07
CA ILE A 143 -10.22 9.16 -17.22
C ILE A 143 -10.99 10.37 -17.76
N LEU A 144 -11.59 11.19 -16.89
CA LEU A 144 -12.30 12.40 -17.30
C LEU A 144 -11.36 13.41 -17.98
N GLU A 145 -10.14 13.58 -17.47
CA GLU A 145 -9.13 14.43 -18.07
C GLU A 145 -8.68 13.92 -19.45
N GLN A 146 -8.46 12.61 -19.59
CA GLN A 146 -8.18 12.00 -20.90
C GLN A 146 -9.33 12.20 -21.89
N GLN A 147 -10.58 12.05 -21.43
CA GLN A 147 -11.75 12.29 -22.27
C GLN A 147 -11.83 13.77 -22.70
N ALA A 148 -11.55 14.71 -21.80
CA ALA A 148 -11.50 16.14 -22.12
C ALA A 148 -10.36 16.49 -23.09
N GLN A 149 -9.20 15.83 -22.96
CA GLN A 149 -8.10 15.99 -23.90
C GLN A 149 -8.46 15.48 -25.30
N LEU A 150 -9.00 14.26 -25.41
CA LEU A 150 -9.45 13.70 -26.69
C LEU A 150 -10.53 14.57 -27.35
N GLN A 151 -11.45 15.15 -26.57
CA GLN A 151 -12.46 16.07 -27.09
C GLN A 151 -11.83 17.35 -27.64
N ARG A 152 -10.84 17.93 -26.96
CA ARG A 152 -10.10 19.10 -27.46
C ARG A 152 -9.33 18.80 -28.74
N GLU A 153 -8.68 17.64 -28.82
CA GLU A 153 -7.98 17.20 -30.03
C GLU A 153 -8.95 17.05 -31.21
N LYS A 154 -10.12 16.44 -30.99
CA LYS A 154 -11.18 16.31 -31.99
C LYS A 154 -11.67 17.68 -32.47
N GLU A 155 -11.93 18.62 -31.57
CA GLU A 155 -12.35 19.99 -31.91
C GLU A 155 -11.27 20.73 -32.69
N GLN A 156 -10.00 20.56 -32.31
CA GLN A 156 -8.87 21.13 -33.04
C GLN A 156 -8.80 20.60 -34.47
N ASP A 157 -8.97 19.29 -34.65
CA ASP A 157 -8.95 18.67 -35.98
C ASP A 157 -10.18 19.06 -36.81
N GLN A 158 -11.35 19.18 -36.19
CA GLN A 158 -12.54 19.71 -36.84
C GLN A 158 -12.34 21.16 -37.31
N MET A 159 -11.72 22.00 -36.49
CA MET A 159 -11.37 23.37 -36.85
C MET A 159 -10.38 23.41 -38.02
N LYS A 160 -9.34 22.57 -38.01
CA LYS A 160 -8.40 22.43 -39.13
C LYS A 160 -9.11 22.01 -40.42
N LEU A 161 -10.06 21.08 -40.33
CA LEU A 161 -10.84 20.63 -41.47
C LEU A 161 -11.76 21.73 -42.00
N HIS A 162 -12.43 22.47 -41.11
CA HIS A 162 -13.27 23.61 -41.48
C HIS A 162 -12.47 24.68 -42.24
N VAL A 163 -11.28 25.05 -41.73
CA VAL A 163 -10.39 26.01 -42.42
C VAL A 163 -9.94 25.48 -43.79
N LYS A 164 -9.71 24.17 -43.94
CA LYS A 164 -9.38 23.58 -45.24
C LYS A 164 -10.57 23.61 -46.21
N LEU A 165 -11.78 23.39 -45.70
CA LEU A 165 -13.00 23.45 -46.50
C LEU A 165 -13.25 24.87 -47.01
N GLU A 166 -13.15 25.88 -46.14
CA GLU A 166 -13.28 27.29 -46.51
C GLU A 166 -12.25 27.72 -47.57
N LYS A 167 -11.01 27.22 -47.48
CA LYS A 167 -9.99 27.44 -48.52
C LYS A 167 -10.35 26.78 -49.86
N LEU A 168 -10.97 25.60 -49.84
CA LEU A 168 -11.45 24.94 -51.05
C LEU A 168 -12.61 25.71 -51.68
N ASP A 169 -13.58 26.15 -50.88
CA ASP A 169 -14.72 26.93 -51.34
C ASP A 169 -14.27 28.25 -51.99
N ALA A 170 -13.34 28.97 -51.36
CA ALA A 170 -12.77 30.20 -51.93
C ALA A 170 -12.06 29.97 -53.27
N LEU A 171 -11.37 28.83 -53.43
CA LEU A 171 -10.75 28.46 -54.70
C LEU A 171 -11.83 28.12 -55.76
N GLU A 172 -12.85 27.35 -55.39
CA GLU A 172 -13.96 27.00 -56.29
C GLU A 172 -14.68 28.25 -56.81
N GLU A 173 -14.98 29.21 -55.93
CA GLU A 173 -15.60 30.48 -56.31
C GLU A 173 -14.71 31.27 -57.29
N CYS A 174 -13.40 31.36 -57.03
CA CYS A 174 -12.45 32.04 -57.93
C CYS A 174 -12.38 31.39 -59.31
N PHE A 175 -12.31 30.05 -59.38
CA PHE A 175 -12.25 29.31 -60.65
C PHE A 175 -13.58 29.35 -61.41
N GLY A 176 -14.70 29.25 -60.71
CA GLY A 176 -16.05 29.35 -61.28
C GLY A 176 -16.27 30.73 -61.91
N LEU A 177 -16.03 31.80 -61.15
CA LEU A 177 -16.21 33.18 -61.62
C LEU A 177 -15.28 33.53 -62.79
N THR A 178 -14.02 33.09 -62.76
CA THR A 178 -13.09 33.35 -63.87
C THR A 178 -13.48 32.61 -65.15
N THR A 179 -13.91 31.35 -65.03
CA THR A 179 -14.38 30.56 -66.17
C THR A 179 -15.67 31.14 -66.75
N GLN A 180 -16.63 31.47 -65.88
CA GLN A 180 -17.88 32.11 -66.27
C GLN A 180 -17.62 33.44 -67.00
N LYS A 181 -16.81 34.33 -66.40
CA LYS A 181 -16.47 35.63 -67.00
C LYS A 181 -15.81 35.49 -68.37
N THR A 182 -14.90 34.52 -68.53
CA THR A 182 -14.26 34.24 -69.81
C THR A 182 -15.27 33.79 -70.87
N ALA A 183 -16.24 32.97 -70.49
CA ALA A 183 -17.32 32.53 -71.40
C ALA A 183 -18.24 33.70 -71.77
N GLU A 184 -18.61 34.54 -70.81
CA GLU A 184 -19.41 35.76 -71.03
C GLU A 184 -18.72 36.73 -72.01
N ASP A 185 -17.42 36.99 -71.81
CA ASP A 185 -16.64 37.84 -72.71
C ASP A 185 -16.56 37.27 -74.13
N LYS A 186 -16.45 35.93 -74.26
CA LYS A 186 -16.42 35.25 -75.56
C LYS A 186 -17.77 35.29 -76.28
N ILE A 187 -18.88 35.14 -75.54
CA ILE A 187 -20.24 35.29 -76.09
C ILE A 187 -20.42 36.72 -76.59
N LYS A 188 -20.09 37.72 -75.77
CA LYS A 188 -20.19 39.13 -76.13
C LYS A 188 -19.41 39.46 -77.40
N HIS A 189 -18.21 38.90 -77.56
CA HIS A 189 -17.42 39.05 -78.78
C HIS A 189 -18.09 38.40 -80.01
N LEU A 190 -18.68 37.20 -79.84
CA LEU A 190 -19.40 36.53 -80.92
C LEU A 190 -20.68 37.28 -81.31
N GLU A 191 -21.39 37.87 -80.35
CA GLU A 191 -22.56 38.72 -80.62
C GLU A 191 -22.20 39.97 -81.42
N GLU A 192 -21.06 40.61 -81.13
CA GLU A 192 -20.56 41.74 -81.90
C GLU A 192 -20.21 41.34 -83.34
N LYS A 193 -19.51 40.22 -83.54
CA LYS A 193 -19.24 39.67 -84.87
C LYS A 193 -20.51 39.31 -85.63
N LEU A 194 -21.50 38.74 -84.93
CA LEU A 194 -22.78 38.40 -85.54
C LEU A 194 -23.48 39.66 -86.08
N LYS A 195 -23.51 40.75 -85.30
CA LYS A 195 -24.08 42.03 -85.75
C LYS A 195 -23.37 42.61 -86.97
N GLU A 196 -22.04 42.49 -87.03
CA GLU A 196 -21.26 42.90 -88.20
C GLU A 196 -21.60 42.04 -89.42
N GLU A 197 -21.65 40.71 -89.29
CA GLU A 197 -22.05 39.81 -90.38
C GLU A 197 -23.50 40.06 -90.85
N GLU A 198 -24.43 40.31 -89.93
CA GLU A 198 -25.80 40.71 -90.26
C GLU A 198 -25.83 42.02 -91.06
N HIS A 199 -25.00 43.01 -90.66
CA HIS A 199 -24.83 44.24 -91.41
C HIS A 199 -24.26 44.00 -92.81
N GLN A 200 -23.25 43.12 -92.94
CA GLN A 200 -22.69 42.74 -94.24
C GLN A 200 -23.71 42.01 -95.12
N HIS A 201 -24.50 41.08 -94.56
CA HIS A 201 -25.55 40.38 -95.30
C HIS A 201 -26.66 41.34 -95.75
N LYS A 202 -27.00 42.33 -94.92
CA LYS A 202 -27.92 43.40 -95.31
C LYS A 202 -27.38 44.22 -96.47
N LEU A 203 -26.11 44.63 -96.41
CA LEU A 203 -25.43 45.33 -97.50
C LEU A 203 -25.42 44.50 -98.80
N PHE A 204 -25.19 43.19 -98.68
CA PHE A 204 -25.22 42.27 -99.81
C PHE A 204 -26.64 42.10 -100.38
N GLN A 205 -27.64 41.97 -99.52
CA GLN A 205 -29.05 41.89 -99.91
C GLN A 205 -29.51 43.16 -100.62
N ASP A 206 -29.12 44.33 -100.13
CA ASP A 206 -29.41 45.62 -100.76
C ASP A 206 -28.79 45.67 -102.17
N LYS A 207 -27.54 45.23 -102.32
CA LYS A 207 -26.85 45.16 -103.61
C LYS A 207 -27.45 44.13 -104.57
N ALA A 208 -27.90 42.98 -104.06
CA ALA A 208 -28.62 41.98 -104.86
C ALA A 208 -29.99 42.50 -105.32
N SER A 209 -30.69 43.25 -104.45
CA SER A 209 -31.95 43.92 -104.78
C SER A 209 -31.75 44.99 -105.85
N GLU A 210 -30.70 45.81 -105.74
CA GLU A 210 -30.29 46.79 -106.75
C GLU A 210 -30.00 46.11 -108.10
N LEU A 211 -29.25 45.00 -108.11
CA LEU A 211 -29.00 44.20 -109.32
C LEU A 211 -30.29 43.60 -109.90
N GLN A 212 -31.20 43.09 -109.08
CA GLN A 212 -32.49 42.54 -109.54
C GLN A 212 -33.36 43.63 -110.16
N THR A 213 -33.45 44.81 -109.53
CA THR A 213 -34.13 45.98 -110.13
C THR A 213 -33.45 46.41 -111.42
N GLY A 214 -32.11 46.41 -111.46
CA GLY A 214 -31.35 46.66 -112.69
C GLY A 214 -31.65 45.65 -113.80
N LEU A 215 -31.80 44.36 -113.47
CA LEU A 215 -32.19 43.30 -114.40
C LEU A 215 -33.64 43.44 -114.87
N GLU A 216 -34.59 43.80 -114.00
CA GLU A 216 -35.97 44.08 -114.40
C GLU A 216 -36.05 45.26 -115.36
N ILE A 217 -35.34 46.35 -115.06
CA ILE A 217 -35.21 47.50 -115.96
C ILE A 217 -34.58 47.08 -117.30
N SER A 218 -33.53 46.24 -117.27
CA SER A 218 -32.90 45.70 -118.48
C SER A 218 -33.81 44.76 -119.27
N SER A 219 -34.65 43.98 -118.61
CA SER A 219 -35.66 43.08 -119.20
C SER A 219 -36.79 43.88 -119.87
N ILE A 220 -37.19 45.01 -119.26
CA ILE A 220 -38.16 45.96 -119.83
C ILE A 220 -37.57 46.70 -121.03
N LEU A 221 -36.29 47.07 -121.00
CA LEU A 221 -35.61 47.72 -122.13
C LEU A 221 -35.35 46.78 -123.32
N MET A 222 -35.29 45.46 -123.10
CA MET A 222 -34.96 44.45 -124.13
C MET A 222 -35.90 43.22 -124.07
N PRO A 223 -37.20 43.34 -124.44
CA PRO A 223 -38.11 42.21 -124.44
C PRO A 223 -37.76 41.23 -125.58
N SER A 224 -37.29 40.03 -125.23
CA SER A 224 -37.05 38.95 -126.20
C SER A 224 -38.13 37.87 -126.14
N VAL A 225 -38.57 37.47 -127.34
CA VAL A 225 -39.72 36.61 -127.64
C VAL A 225 -39.34 35.13 -127.48
N SER A 226 -40.03 34.36 -126.63
CA SER A 226 -40.26 32.93 -126.93
C SER A 226 -41.41 32.31 -126.12
N ASN A 227 -42.26 31.60 -126.85
CA ASN A 227 -43.18 30.49 -126.50
C ASN A 227 -42.77 29.33 -127.47
N PRO A 228 -43.22 28.04 -127.41
CA PRO A 228 -44.17 27.31 -126.54
C PRO A 228 -43.88 25.78 -126.23
N LYS A 229 -44.85 25.11 -125.56
CA LYS A 229 -45.42 23.74 -125.79
C LYS A 229 -44.83 22.41 -125.21
N HIS A 230 -45.80 21.52 -124.93
CA HIS A 230 -45.82 20.14 -124.37
C HIS A 230 -44.98 19.04 -125.06
N SER A 231 -44.61 18.00 -124.29
CA SER A 231 -44.65 16.58 -124.74
C SER A 231 -44.73 15.56 -123.58
N LYS A 232 -45.47 14.46 -123.81
CA LYS A 232 -45.62 13.26 -122.96
C LYS A 232 -44.53 12.22 -123.29
N GLU A 233 -44.00 11.49 -122.30
CA GLU A 233 -44.03 10.00 -122.15
C GLU A 233 -42.98 9.42 -121.16
N LYS A 234 -43.51 8.69 -120.15
CA LYS A 234 -43.14 7.36 -119.60
C LYS A 234 -41.75 7.02 -119.00
N LYS A 235 -41.84 6.59 -117.71
CA LYS A 235 -41.28 5.39 -117.00
C LYS A 235 -39.75 5.15 -117.04
N ALA A 236 -39.06 4.68 -116.00
CA ALA A 236 -39.38 4.26 -114.62
C ALA A 236 -38.07 4.03 -113.82
N SER A 237 -38.25 3.75 -112.52
CA SER A 237 -37.33 3.13 -111.54
C SER A 237 -36.52 4.11 -110.67
N SER A 238 -36.84 4.29 -109.39
CA SER A 238 -36.61 3.40 -108.21
C SER A 238 -35.37 3.92 -107.44
N LYS A 239 -35.32 4.14 -106.11
CA LYS A 239 -36.01 3.56 -104.94
C LYS A 239 -35.97 4.55 -103.74
N LYS A 240 -37.05 4.56 -102.93
CA LYS A 240 -37.14 4.44 -101.44
C LYS A 240 -36.20 5.35 -100.60
N THR A 241 -36.67 6.18 -99.66
CA THR A 241 -37.22 5.78 -98.34
C THR A 241 -37.83 7.04 -97.68
N GLN A 242 -39.16 7.17 -97.61
CA GLN A 242 -40.08 6.83 -96.50
C GLN A 242 -40.19 7.90 -95.39
N TYR A 243 -41.30 8.61 -95.45
CA TYR A 243 -41.96 9.40 -94.41
C TYR A 243 -42.37 8.50 -93.23
N LEU A 244 -42.21 8.96 -91.98
CA LEU A 244 -43.08 8.52 -90.89
C LEU A 244 -43.22 9.57 -89.78
N LYS A 245 -44.48 9.73 -89.36
CA LYS A 245 -44.99 10.61 -88.33
C LYS A 245 -44.59 10.16 -86.92
N ARG A 246 -44.44 11.14 -86.03
CA ARG A 246 -44.97 11.22 -84.64
C ARG A 246 -44.90 9.97 -83.76
N THR A 247 -44.13 10.07 -82.67
CA THR A 247 -44.56 9.76 -81.30
C THR A 247 -43.58 10.33 -80.26
N LEU A 248 -44.12 11.01 -79.24
CA LEU A 248 -43.49 11.13 -77.92
C LEU A 248 -43.30 9.73 -77.31
N TRP A 249 -42.36 9.62 -76.37
CA TRP A 249 -42.33 8.79 -75.16
C TRP A 249 -40.99 8.03 -74.95
N HIS A 250 -40.29 8.46 -73.89
CA HIS A 250 -39.55 7.66 -72.90
C HIS A 250 -38.63 6.51 -73.37
N ILE A 251 -37.33 6.67 -73.05
CA ILE A 251 -36.55 5.55 -72.53
C ILE A 251 -36.00 5.95 -71.15
N TYR A 252 -36.59 5.32 -70.15
CA TYR A 252 -36.13 5.22 -68.77
C TYR A 252 -35.14 4.04 -68.70
N SER A 253 -34.07 4.19 -67.92
CA SER A 253 -33.60 3.26 -66.88
C SER A 253 -33.59 1.74 -67.15
N LYS A 254 -32.40 1.11 -67.02
CA LYS A 254 -32.01 0.06 -66.03
C LYS A 254 -30.46 0.04 -66.03
N PHE A 255 -29.72 0.03 -64.92
CA PHE A 255 -29.80 -0.90 -63.80
C PHE A 255 -29.60 -0.20 -62.45
N GLY A 256 -30.60 -0.31 -61.59
CA GLY A 256 -30.41 -0.32 -60.14
C GLY A 256 -30.64 -1.74 -59.64
N ALA A 257 -29.73 -2.21 -58.79
CA ALA A 257 -29.99 -3.27 -57.83
C ALA A 257 -29.14 -2.98 -56.58
N LEU A 258 -29.70 -2.21 -55.64
CA LEU A 258 -29.52 -2.51 -54.21
C LEU A 258 -30.55 -3.59 -53.84
N PRO A 259 -30.33 -4.36 -52.76
CA PRO A 259 -31.04 -3.98 -51.55
C PRO A 259 -30.25 -4.15 -50.24
N LEU A 260 -30.45 -3.15 -49.41
CA LEU A 260 -30.37 -3.13 -47.95
C LEU A 260 -31.37 -4.12 -47.32
N VAL A 261 -30.93 -4.95 -46.36
CA VAL A 261 -31.75 -5.49 -45.22
C VAL A 261 -30.77 -5.80 -44.06
N THR A 262 -30.70 -5.01 -42.98
CA THR A 262 -31.46 -5.11 -41.70
C THR A 262 -30.92 -6.20 -40.74
N GLU A 263 -30.23 -5.74 -39.68
CA GLU A 263 -30.46 -6.05 -38.25
C GLU A 263 -30.20 -7.48 -37.70
N LYS A 264 -29.20 -7.63 -36.80
CA LYS A 264 -29.35 -7.94 -35.35
C LYS A 264 -28.16 -8.69 -34.72
N MET A 265 -27.76 -8.19 -33.55
CA MET A 265 -27.33 -8.85 -32.29
C MET A 265 -26.63 -10.23 -32.34
N LYS A 266 -25.42 -10.33 -31.75
CA LYS A 266 -25.15 -11.00 -30.44
C LYS A 266 -23.65 -11.10 -30.10
N GLN A 267 -23.41 -11.09 -28.79
CA GLN A 267 -22.15 -11.21 -28.06
C GLN A 267 -21.57 -12.65 -28.05
N HIS A 268 -20.32 -12.71 -27.54
CA HIS A 268 -19.61 -13.82 -26.86
C HIS A 268 -18.67 -14.72 -27.68
N GLY A 269 -17.36 -14.54 -27.42
CA GLY A 269 -16.59 -15.53 -26.65
C GLY A 269 -15.64 -16.45 -27.42
N GLY A 270 -14.35 -16.42 -27.02
CA GLY A 270 -13.58 -17.66 -26.85
C GLY A 270 -12.35 -17.89 -27.74
N LEU A 271 -11.19 -17.47 -27.22
CA LEU A 271 -9.94 -18.24 -27.04
C LEU A 271 -9.27 -18.93 -28.25
N HIS A 272 -7.96 -18.67 -28.45
CA HIS A 272 -6.85 -19.64 -28.32
C HIS A 272 -5.55 -19.07 -28.91
N SER A 273 -4.50 -19.03 -28.08
CA SER A 273 -3.10 -18.74 -28.42
C SER A 273 -2.48 -19.82 -29.34
N PRO A 274 -1.25 -19.62 -29.85
CA PRO A 274 -0.11 -20.19 -29.12
C PRO A 274 1.19 -19.34 -29.10
N GLN A 275 1.86 -19.43 -27.94
CA GLN A 275 3.30 -19.56 -27.65
C GLN A 275 4.40 -18.80 -28.43
N LYS A 276 5.12 -18.00 -27.63
CA LYS A 276 6.56 -17.57 -27.60
C LYS A 276 7.57 -18.74 -27.77
N PRO A 277 8.93 -18.55 -27.92
CA PRO A 277 9.79 -17.80 -26.97
C PRO A 277 11.17 -17.23 -27.48
N SER A 278 11.99 -16.77 -26.50
CA SER A 278 13.45 -16.47 -26.47
C SER A 278 13.85 -14.99 -26.65
N GLU A 279 14.83 -14.37 -25.95
CA GLU A 279 15.69 -14.58 -24.75
C GLU A 279 16.38 -13.20 -24.49
N VAL A 280 16.45 -12.70 -23.24
CA VAL A 280 17.67 -12.53 -22.38
C VAL A 280 18.51 -11.25 -22.62
N THR A 281 18.72 -10.52 -21.50
CA THR A 281 19.93 -9.82 -21.00
C THR A 281 19.79 -8.32 -20.66
N GLU A 282 20.33 -8.01 -19.49
CA GLU A 282 20.34 -6.80 -18.63
C GLU A 282 20.90 -5.48 -19.24
N PRO A 283 20.95 -4.40 -18.44
CA PRO A 283 22.28 -4.01 -17.99
C PRO A 283 22.42 -3.52 -16.53
N THR A 284 23.55 -3.96 -15.96
CA THR A 284 24.41 -3.46 -14.88
C THR A 284 24.43 -1.94 -14.64
N CYS A 285 24.50 -1.52 -13.37
CA CYS A 285 25.17 -0.27 -12.98
C CYS A 285 25.91 -0.41 -11.63
N LEU A 286 27.09 0.21 -11.57
CA LEU A 286 28.14 0.08 -10.56
C LEU A 286 27.98 1.08 -9.38
N TYR A 287 28.35 0.60 -8.18
CA TYR A 287 28.75 1.28 -6.92
C TYR A 287 29.68 2.52 -7.16
N LYS A 288 29.79 3.61 -6.36
CA LYS A 288 29.63 3.93 -4.91
C LYS A 288 29.75 5.49 -4.68
N PRO A 289 29.69 6.06 -3.44
CA PRO A 289 29.20 7.41 -3.12
C PRO A 289 30.31 8.36 -2.60
N ILE A 290 29.96 9.57 -2.15
CA ILE A 290 30.63 10.40 -1.09
C ILE A 290 29.90 11.75 -0.93
N GLY A 291 29.72 12.22 0.33
CA GLY A 291 29.73 13.66 0.65
C GLY A 291 28.65 14.18 1.61
N GLU A 292 29.04 14.41 2.87
CA GLU A 292 28.23 14.94 3.98
C GLU A 292 27.95 16.47 3.92
N THR A 293 26.97 16.88 4.73
CA THR A 293 26.78 18.19 5.40
C THR A 293 25.99 19.30 4.68
N SER A 294 24.89 19.76 5.32
CA SER A 294 24.61 21.16 5.70
C SER A 294 23.10 21.52 5.69
N GLN A 295 22.75 22.54 6.47
CA GLN A 295 21.46 22.91 7.04
C GLN A 295 20.46 23.63 6.11
N ASN A 296 19.20 23.66 6.59
CA ASN A 296 18.16 24.70 6.48
C ASN A 296 17.06 24.60 5.40
N LYS A 297 15.83 24.42 5.90
CA LYS A 297 14.52 25.03 5.56
C LYS A 297 14.23 25.39 4.09
N ALA A 298 13.20 24.76 3.52
CA ALA A 298 11.99 25.43 3.01
C ALA A 298 10.95 24.41 2.51
N VAL A 299 9.68 24.75 2.69
CA VAL A 299 8.49 24.05 2.21
C VAL A 299 8.34 24.27 0.70
N LEU A 300 8.14 23.20 -0.09
CA LEU A 300 7.21 23.17 -1.23
C LEU A 300 7.06 21.75 -1.81
N LEU A 301 5.81 21.40 -2.12
CA LEU A 301 5.32 20.16 -2.70
C LEU A 301 5.92 19.90 -4.10
N GLY A 302 6.27 18.64 -4.37
CA GLY A 302 6.64 18.16 -5.69
C GLY A 302 6.44 16.65 -5.79
N SER A 303 5.52 16.24 -6.66
CA SER A 303 5.21 14.86 -6.98
C SER A 303 6.39 14.18 -7.68
N GLU A 304 7.04 13.26 -7.00
CA GLU A 304 7.71 12.13 -7.63
C GLU A 304 7.35 10.89 -6.81
N SER A 305 6.98 9.81 -7.49
CA SER A 305 6.73 8.51 -6.91
C SER A 305 7.97 8.03 -6.16
N ILE A 306 8.07 8.34 -4.87
CA ILE A 306 9.10 7.80 -3.99
C ILE A 306 8.87 6.30 -3.96
N SER A 307 9.84 5.57 -4.52
CA SER A 307 9.96 4.11 -4.48
C SER A 307 9.69 3.60 -3.06
N ILE A 308 8.45 3.16 -2.81
CA ILE A 308 8.04 2.53 -1.55
C ILE A 308 8.89 1.26 -1.28
N CYS A 309 9.53 0.72 -2.32
CA CYS A 309 10.39 -0.45 -2.25
C CYS A 309 11.72 -0.19 -1.53
N ASP A 310 12.32 1.00 -1.70
CA ASP A 310 13.64 1.30 -1.13
C ASP A 310 13.56 1.48 0.40
N ASN A 311 12.53 2.15 0.89
CA ASN A 311 12.32 2.36 2.33
C ASN A 311 11.96 1.06 3.07
N ALA A 312 11.26 0.13 2.40
CA ALA A 312 10.95 -1.18 2.97
C ALA A 312 12.21 -2.08 3.02
N SER A 313 13.07 -1.99 2.00
CA SER A 313 14.33 -2.72 1.95
C SER A 313 15.32 -2.22 3.02
N GLU A 314 15.40 -0.90 3.22
CA GLU A 314 16.23 -0.29 4.27
C GLU A 314 15.78 -0.69 5.68
N LEU A 315 14.47 -0.72 5.94
CA LEU A 315 13.92 -1.20 7.22
C LEU A 315 14.20 -2.69 7.44
N LEU A 316 14.11 -3.50 6.38
CA LEU A 316 14.37 -4.94 6.48
C LEU A 316 15.86 -5.23 6.76
N MET A 317 16.75 -4.43 6.16
CA MET A 317 18.19 -4.47 6.45
C MET A 317 18.49 -4.05 7.89
N ALA A 318 17.87 -2.97 8.38
CA ALA A 318 18.04 -2.53 9.77
C ALA A 318 17.59 -3.59 10.78
N VAL A 319 16.45 -4.24 10.55
CA VAL A 319 15.95 -5.33 11.40
C VAL A 319 16.87 -6.55 11.34
N GLN A 320 17.43 -6.88 10.17
CA GLN A 320 18.41 -7.96 10.05
C GLN A 320 19.72 -7.63 10.77
N ASP A 321 20.22 -6.40 10.65
CA ASP A 321 21.43 -5.93 11.30
C ASP A 321 21.31 -5.91 12.83
N GLU A 322 20.12 -5.72 13.40
CA GLU A 322 19.88 -5.80 14.85
C GLU A 322 19.64 -7.24 15.36
N LEU A 323 19.09 -8.13 14.54
CA LEU A 323 18.85 -9.53 14.92
C LEU A 323 20.14 -10.36 15.00
N VAL A 324 21.12 -10.09 14.14
CA VAL A 324 22.42 -10.78 14.12
C VAL A 324 23.19 -10.63 15.45
N PRO A 325 23.44 -9.42 15.99
CA PRO A 325 24.16 -9.26 17.25
C PRO A 325 23.37 -9.83 18.43
N MET A 326 22.04 -9.69 18.46
CA MET A 326 21.20 -10.28 19.51
C MET A 326 21.26 -11.81 19.51
N THR A 327 21.34 -12.44 18.33
CA THR A 327 21.50 -13.89 18.21
C THR A 327 22.86 -14.34 18.72
N MET A 328 23.93 -13.59 18.42
CA MET A 328 25.26 -13.87 18.96
C MET A 328 25.33 -13.70 20.48
N GLU A 329 24.73 -12.64 21.02
CA GLU A 329 24.67 -12.41 22.46
C GLU A 329 23.89 -13.52 23.18
N HIS A 330 22.75 -13.95 22.60
CA HIS A 330 21.99 -15.07 23.13
C HIS A 330 22.80 -16.37 23.14
N GLN A 331 23.59 -16.62 22.08
CA GLN A 331 24.44 -17.79 21.99
C GLN A 331 25.62 -17.75 22.98
N GLU A 332 26.18 -16.57 23.23
CA GLU A 332 27.22 -16.36 24.24
C GLU A 332 26.67 -16.54 25.66
N LEU A 333 25.47 -16.03 25.95
CA LEU A 333 24.78 -16.26 27.23
C LEU A 333 24.50 -17.75 27.47
N LEU A 334 24.08 -18.49 26.44
CA LEU A 334 23.90 -19.94 26.51
C LEU A 334 25.22 -20.67 26.78
N LYS A 335 26.33 -20.18 26.22
CA LYS A 335 27.67 -20.73 26.47
C LYS A 335 28.12 -20.47 27.90
N GLN A 336 27.95 -19.24 28.40
CA GLN A 336 28.24 -18.88 29.79
C GLN A 336 27.42 -19.72 30.77
N MET A 337 26.12 -19.93 30.52
CA MET A 337 25.30 -20.80 31.37
C MET A 337 25.85 -22.23 31.44
N LYS A 338 26.23 -22.83 30.31
CA LYS A 338 26.83 -24.18 30.28
C LYS A 338 28.18 -24.24 30.97
N GLU A 339 28.99 -23.19 30.85
CA GLU A 339 30.27 -23.08 31.55
C GLU A 339 30.08 -22.93 33.05
N THR A 340 29.10 -22.13 33.51
CA THR A 340 28.77 -22.01 34.94
C THR A 340 28.16 -23.28 35.52
N GLU A 341 27.35 -24.01 34.75
CA GLU A 341 26.81 -25.30 35.16
C GLU A 341 27.92 -26.37 35.25
N SER A 342 28.91 -26.31 34.35
CA SER A 342 30.08 -27.20 34.40
C SER A 342 31.02 -26.84 35.56
N TYR A 343 31.19 -25.55 35.88
CA TYR A 343 32.01 -25.09 37.00
C TYR A 343 31.35 -25.36 38.35
N SER A 344 30.05 -25.09 38.52
CA SER A 344 29.34 -25.38 39.78
C SER A 344 29.29 -26.88 40.07
N VAL A 345 29.14 -27.71 39.04
CA VAL A 345 29.19 -29.17 39.19
C VAL A 345 30.62 -29.67 39.43
N CYS A 346 31.67 -28.95 39.01
CA CYS A 346 33.05 -29.32 39.36
C CYS A 346 33.43 -28.86 40.77
N ASP A 347 33.09 -27.64 41.19
CA ASP A 347 33.42 -27.12 42.53
C ASP A 347 32.72 -27.92 43.64
N ASP A 348 31.46 -28.34 43.44
CA ASP A 348 30.75 -29.18 44.41
C ASP A 348 31.38 -30.59 44.54
N VAL A 349 31.95 -31.13 43.46
CA VAL A 349 32.59 -32.46 43.46
C VAL A 349 34.02 -32.39 43.97
N GLU A 350 34.73 -31.28 43.76
CA GLU A 350 36.09 -31.06 44.28
C GLU A 350 36.07 -30.74 45.79
N CYS A 351 35.05 -30.04 46.30
CA CYS A 351 34.85 -29.81 47.74
C CYS A 351 34.38 -31.05 48.53
N GLU A 352 33.78 -32.05 47.87
CA GLU A 352 33.38 -33.32 48.51
C GLU A 352 34.51 -34.36 48.55
N LEU A 353 35.66 -34.11 47.90
CA LEU A 353 36.78 -35.06 47.80
C LEU A 353 38.02 -34.69 48.64
N GLU A 354 37.97 -33.61 49.42
CA GLU A 354 38.98 -33.22 50.43
C GLU A 354 38.46 -33.44 51.86
#